data_AF-A0A7K4NFR9-F1
#
_entry.id   AF-A0A7K4NFR9-F1
#
_cell.length_a   1.000
_cell.length_b   1.000
_cell.length_c   1.000
_cell.angle_alpha   90.00
_cell.angle_beta   90.00
_cell.angle_gamma   90.00
#
_symmetry.space_group_name_H-M   'P 1'
#
loop_
_entity.id
_entity.type
_entity.pdbx_description
1 polymer ?
#
loop_
_entity_poly.entity_id
_entity_poly.type
_entity_poly.pdbx_seq_one_letter_code
_entity_poly.pdbx_strand_id
1 'polypeptide(L)'
;MNYLIQKIDQMIEEKSLLKHPFYQTWSDGKLTPEALAGYSKEYYQLVKAVPKFMEPLIKETPEMMKGELYSNQQEETSHIELWERFASAMGISHDELINYEGLKKTN
;
A
#
# COMPACT_ATOMS: atom_id res chain seq x y z
N MET A 1 -9.60 14.36 -23.43
CA MET A 1 -8.73 13.94 -22.30
C MET A 1 -7.61 14.96 -22.18
N ASN A 2 -7.25 15.42 -20.98
CA ASN A 2 -6.14 16.37 -20.80
C ASN A 2 -4.80 15.69 -21.11
N TYR A 3 -3.96 16.29 -21.95
CA TYR A 3 -2.65 15.75 -22.35
C TYR A 3 -1.74 15.43 -21.16
N LEU A 4 -1.77 16.25 -20.10
CA LEU A 4 -0.98 16.00 -18.89
C LEU A 4 -1.44 14.73 -18.17
N ILE A 5 -2.74 14.52 -18.03
CA ILE A 5 -3.31 13.32 -17.40
C ILE A 5 -2.87 12.09 -18.19
N GLN A 6 -2.99 12.12 -19.53
CA GLN A 6 -2.56 11.02 -20.39
C GLN A 6 -1.07 10.70 -20.22
N LYS A 7 -0.22 11.72 -20.07
CA LYS A 7 1.20 11.52 -19.86
C LYS A 7 1.51 10.89 -18.50
N ILE A 8 0.80 11.29 -17.45
CA ILE A 8 0.93 10.68 -16.12
C ILE A 8 0.49 9.21 -16.17
N ASP A 9 -0.65 8.93 -16.79
CA ASP A 9 -1.16 7.55 -16.93
C ASP A 9 -0.19 6.67 -17.71
N GLN A 10 0.40 7.19 -18.80
CA GLN A 10 1.42 6.46 -19.56
C GLN A 10 2.65 6.14 -18.70
N MET A 11 3.11 7.09 -17.88
CA MET A 11 4.27 6.86 -17.00
C MET A 11 3.98 5.83 -15.90
N ILE A 12 2.75 5.80 -15.37
CA ILE A 12 2.29 4.79 -14.40
C ILE A 12 2.24 3.42 -15.08
N GLU A 13 1.64 3.33 -16.27
CA GLU A 13 1.51 2.08 -17.01
C GLU A 13 2.88 1.49 -17.38
N GLU A 14 3.81 2.32 -17.88
CA GLU A 14 5.18 1.90 -18.19
C GLU A 14 5.91 1.29 -16.97
N LYS A 15 5.58 1.74 -15.75
CA LYS A 15 6.18 1.29 -14.49
C LYS A 15 5.21 0.50 -13.61
N SER A 16 4.15 -0.05 -14.20
CA SER A 16 3.10 -0.75 -13.47
C SER A 16 3.69 -1.89 -12.63
N LEU A 17 3.25 -1.98 -11.37
CA LEU A 17 3.63 -3.07 -10.47
C LEU A 17 3.33 -4.44 -11.07
N LEU A 18 2.29 -4.55 -11.89
CA LEU A 18 1.93 -5.80 -12.56
C LEU A 18 3.01 -6.29 -13.53
N LYS A 19 3.87 -5.41 -14.04
CA LYS A 19 5.02 -5.79 -14.88
C LYS A 19 6.24 -6.26 -14.07
N HIS A 20 6.23 -6.05 -12.75
CA HIS A 20 7.34 -6.46 -11.89
C HIS A 20 7.38 -8.01 -11.76
N PRO A 21 8.57 -8.65 -11.76
CA PRO A 21 8.68 -10.11 -11.68
C PRO A 21 7.94 -10.74 -10.49
N PHE A 22 7.89 -10.03 -9.35
CA PHE A 22 7.13 -10.48 -8.18
C PHE A 22 5.63 -10.66 -8.48
N TYR A 23 4.99 -9.66 -9.10
CA TYR A 23 3.56 -9.74 -9.43
C TYR A 23 3.28 -10.69 -10.59
N GLN A 24 4.21 -10.84 -11.55
CA GLN A 24 4.09 -11.88 -12.58
C GLN A 24 4.13 -13.29 -11.94
N THR A 25 5.06 -13.53 -11.01
CA THR A 25 5.14 -14.79 -10.26
C THR A 25 3.88 -15.03 -9.42
N TRP A 26 3.33 -13.98 -8.82
CA TRP A 26 2.05 -14.03 -8.11
C TRP A 26 0.91 -14.45 -9.03
N SER A 27 0.72 -13.73 -10.14
CA SER A 27 -0.37 -13.99 -11.10
C SER A 27 -0.31 -15.40 -11.69
N ASP A 28 0.91 -15.93 -11.86
CA ASP A 28 1.14 -17.31 -12.28
C ASP A 28 0.84 -18.37 -11.21
N GLY A 29 0.52 -17.96 -9.97
CA GLY A 29 0.30 -18.87 -8.84
C GLY A 29 1.57 -19.54 -8.33
N LYS A 30 2.75 -18.95 -8.58
CA LYS A 30 4.06 -19.56 -8.30
C LYS A 30 4.75 -19.01 -7.05
N LEU A 31 4.15 -18.06 -6.34
CA LEU A 31 4.69 -17.59 -5.07
C LEU A 31 4.56 -18.68 -4.01
N THR A 32 5.62 -18.85 -3.22
CA THR A 32 5.56 -19.72 -2.05
C THR A 32 4.81 -19.02 -0.91
N PRO A 33 4.23 -19.78 0.03
CA PRO A 33 3.61 -19.21 1.22
C PRO A 33 4.56 -18.29 2.00
N GLU A 34 5.84 -18.62 2.09
CA GLU A 34 6.84 -17.82 2.81
C GLU A 34 7.13 -16.50 2.09
N ALA A 35 7.17 -16.50 0.76
CA ALA A 35 7.34 -15.28 -0.02
C ALA A 35 6.13 -14.34 0.17
N LEU A 36 4.92 -14.91 0.22
CA LEU A 36 3.69 -14.16 0.43
C LEU A 36 3.57 -13.61 1.85
N ALA A 37 3.97 -14.39 2.87
CA ALA A 37 4.06 -13.95 4.25
C ALA A 37 5.13 -12.84 4.41
N GLY A 38 6.30 -13.00 3.78
CA GLY A 38 7.34 -11.96 3.75
C GLY A 38 6.83 -10.65 3.14
N TYR A 39 6.19 -10.73 1.97
CA TYR A 39 5.54 -9.59 1.34
C TYR A 39 4.50 -8.92 2.24
N SER A 40 3.65 -9.72 2.90
CA SER A 40 2.58 -9.20 3.76
C SER A 40 3.14 -8.34 4.91
N LYS A 41 4.26 -8.76 5.52
CA LYS A 41 4.94 -8.01 6.59
C LYS A 41 5.60 -6.73 6.08
N GLU A 42 6.24 -6.78 4.91
CA GLU A 42 6.89 -5.62 4.31
C GLU A 42 5.86 -4.56 3.89
N TYR A 43 4.82 -5.00 3.19
CA TYR A 43 3.80 -4.10 2.67
C TYR A 43 2.92 -3.49 3.78
N TYR A 44 2.81 -4.16 4.94
CA TYR A 44 2.14 -3.60 6.10
C TYR A 44 2.78 -2.27 6.58
N GLN A 45 4.09 -2.06 6.36
CA GLN A 45 4.70 -0.76 6.66
C GLN A 45 4.10 0.36 5.81
N LEU A 46 3.87 0.10 4.52
CA LEU A 46 3.22 1.07 3.62
C LEU A 46 1.77 1.31 4.04
N VAL A 47 1.01 0.25 4.33
CA VAL A 47 -0.40 0.36 4.75
C VAL A 47 -0.55 1.23 6.00
N LYS A 48 0.34 1.08 7.00
CA LYS A 48 0.36 1.94 8.19
C LYS A 48 0.78 3.39 7.90
N ALA A 49 1.56 3.61 6.85
CA ALA A 49 2.13 4.91 6.53
C ALA A 49 1.19 5.78 5.66
N VAL A 50 0.38 5.18 4.78
CA VAL A 50 -0.50 5.91 3.86
C VAL A 50 -1.43 6.91 4.57
N PRO A 51 -2.12 6.57 5.68
CA PRO A 51 -2.94 7.55 6.40
C PRO A 51 -2.13 8.76 6.91
N LYS A 52 -0.87 8.55 7.30
CA LYS A 52 0.03 9.62 7.75
C LYS A 52 0.53 10.49 6.61
N PHE A 53 0.72 9.92 5.41
CA PHE A 53 1.09 10.69 4.21
C PHE A 53 0.03 11.72 3.82
N MET A 54 -1.23 11.47 4.18
CA MET A 54 -2.34 12.39 3.91
C MET A 54 -2.31 13.63 4.81
N GLU A 55 -1.75 13.56 6.03
CA GLU A 55 -1.73 14.67 6.99
C GLU A 55 -1.13 15.97 6.43
N PRO A 56 0.10 15.99 5.86
CA PRO A 56 0.65 17.20 5.25
C PRO A 56 -0.16 17.67 4.04
N LEU A 57 -0.74 16.76 3.26
CA LEU A 57 -1.57 17.14 2.10
C LEU A 57 -2.84 17.86 2.55
N ILE A 58 -3.52 17.33 3.57
CA ILE A 58 -4.71 17.94 4.18
C ILE A 58 -4.38 19.31 4.74
N LYS A 59 -3.24 19.45 5.45
CA LYS A 59 -2.82 20.71 6.06
C LYS A 59 -2.67 21.83 5.04
N GLU A 60 -2.07 21.54 3.89
CA GLU A 60 -1.78 22.53 2.85
C GLU A 60 -2.93 22.74 1.85
N THR A 61 -4.01 21.93 1.94
CA THR A 61 -5.15 21.99 1.02
C THR A 61 -6.19 23.04 1.45
N PRO A 62 -6.79 23.81 0.52
CA PRO A 62 -7.88 24.74 0.84
C PRO A 62 -9.07 24.03 1.51
N GLU A 63 -9.72 24.71 2.46
CA GLU A 63 -10.77 24.11 3.31
C GLU A 63 -11.89 23.42 2.50
N MET A 64 -12.30 24.01 1.38
CA MET A 64 -13.34 23.47 0.49
C MET A 64 -13.00 22.10 -0.12
N MET A 65 -11.72 21.71 -0.17
CA MET A 65 -11.25 20.43 -0.75
C MET A 65 -10.83 19.43 0.32
N LYS A 66 -10.69 19.83 1.59
CA LYS A 66 -10.22 18.94 2.66
C LYS A 66 -11.17 17.78 2.93
N GLY A 67 -12.48 17.95 2.69
CA GLY A 67 -13.48 16.91 2.94
C GLY A 67 -13.16 15.59 2.24
N GLU A 68 -12.75 15.64 0.98
CA GLU A 68 -12.36 14.45 0.20
C GLU A 68 -11.08 13.82 0.76
N LEU A 69 -10.06 14.62 1.07
CA LEU A 69 -8.81 14.10 1.62
C LEU A 69 -8.98 13.48 3.01
N TYR A 70 -9.84 14.05 3.86
CA TYR A 70 -10.20 13.44 5.15
C TYR A 70 -10.95 12.12 4.96
N SER A 71 -11.88 12.06 4.01
CA SER A 71 -12.59 10.82 3.68
C SER A 71 -11.60 9.72 3.26
N ASN A 72 -10.69 10.04 2.35
CA ASN A 72 -9.66 9.10 1.89
C ASN A 72 -8.73 8.68 3.03
N GLN A 73 -8.31 9.60 3.91
CA GLN A 73 -7.48 9.26 5.06
C GLN A 73 -8.20 8.28 6.02
N GLN A 74 -9.48 8.49 6.27
CA GLN A 74 -10.28 7.61 7.13
C GLN A 74 -10.47 6.22 6.50
N GLU A 75 -10.74 6.18 5.19
CA GLU A 75 -10.83 4.94 4.43
C GLU A 75 -9.52 4.14 4.51
N GLU A 76 -8.38 4.77 4.24
CA GLU A 76 -7.07 4.11 4.32
C GLU A 76 -6.71 3.67 5.75
N THR A 77 -7.19 4.40 6.77
CA THR A 77 -7.05 3.95 8.17
C THR A 77 -7.82 2.66 8.42
N SER A 78 -9.03 2.53 7.84
CA SER A 78 -9.83 1.30 7.98
C SER A 78 -9.21 0.10 7.25
N HIS A 79 -8.39 0.33 6.23
CA HIS A 79 -7.69 -0.72 5.50
C HIS A 79 -6.58 -1.41 6.32
N ILE A 80 -6.09 -0.79 7.39
CA ILE A 80 -5.07 -1.38 8.28
C ILE A 80 -5.59 -2.70 8.85
N GLU A 81 -6.80 -2.71 9.43
CA GLU A 81 -7.38 -3.93 10.01
C GLU A 81 -7.62 -5.01 8.94
N LEU A 82 -8.04 -4.62 7.73
CA LEU A 82 -8.21 -5.55 6.62
C LEU A 82 -6.86 -6.21 6.23
N TRP A 83 -5.77 -5.44 6.25
CA TRP A 83 -4.44 -5.97 5.99
C TRP A 83 -3.95 -6.91 7.10
N GLU A 84 -4.21 -6.58 8.36
CA GLU A 84 -3.88 -7.45 9.50
C GLU A 84 -4.57 -8.81 9.39
N ARG A 85 -5.85 -8.82 8.96
CA ARG A 85 -6.57 -10.07 8.68
C ARG A 85 -5.95 -10.85 7.53
N PHE A 86 -5.50 -10.18 6.47
CA PHE A 86 -4.78 -10.83 5.38
C PHE A 86 -3.45 -11.44 5.86
N ALA A 87 -2.64 -10.70 6.63
CA ALA A 87 -1.40 -11.20 7.22
C ALA A 87 -1.62 -12.40 8.14
N SER A 88 -2.68 -12.35 8.97
CA SER A 88 -3.08 -13.47 9.82
C SER A 88 -3.46 -14.71 9.01
N ALA A 89 -4.17 -14.55 7.90
CA ALA A 89 -4.49 -15.66 6.99
C ALA A 89 -3.23 -16.28 6.35
N MET A 90 -2.14 -15.51 6.23
CA MET A 90 -0.83 -16.01 5.79
C MET A 90 0.00 -16.63 6.91
N GLY A 91 -0.57 -16.80 8.10
CA GLY A 91 0.07 -17.46 9.25
C GLY A 91 0.94 -16.53 10.12
N ILE A 92 0.88 -15.21 9.92
CA ILE A 92 1.64 -14.24 10.70
C ILE A 92 0.84 -13.89 11.96
N SER A 93 1.46 -14.00 13.14
CA SER A 93 0.82 -13.56 14.38
C SER A 93 0.70 -12.03 14.43
N HIS A 94 -0.32 -11.51 15.13
CA HIS A 94 -0.47 -10.07 15.30
C HIS A 94 0.79 -9.45 15.94
N ASP A 95 1.33 -10.08 16.99
CA ASP A 95 2.55 -9.63 17.66
C ASP A 95 3.77 -9.59 16.73
N GLU A 96 3.94 -10.58 15.86
CA GLU A 96 5.01 -10.56 14.86
C GLU A 96 4.81 -9.41 13.87
N LEU A 97 3.59 -9.19 13.39
CA LEU A 97 3.28 -8.17 12.39
C LEU A 97 3.49 -6.75 12.92
N ILE A 98 3.03 -6.45 14.13
CA ILE A 98 3.15 -5.11 14.73
C ILE A 98 4.60 -4.75 15.09
N ASN A 99 5.41 -5.75 15.50
CA ASN A 99 6.81 -5.57 15.88
C ASN A 99 7.77 -5.68 14.69
N TYR A 100 7.28 -6.07 13.51
CA TYR A 100 8.09 -6.11 12.31
C TYR A 100 8.38 -4.69 11.81
N GLU A 101 9.66 -4.34 11.72
CA GLU A 101 10.07 -3.00 11.30
C GLU A 101 10.14 -2.87 9.77
N GLY A 102 10.32 -3.95 9.02
CA GLY A 102 10.60 -3.88 7.58
C GLY A 102 12.11 -3.91 7.28
N LEU A 103 12.45 -4.28 6.05
CA LEU A 103 13.84 -4.21 5.58
C LEU A 103 14.28 -2.76 5.31
N LYS A 104 15.60 -2.55 5.21
CA LYS A 104 16.21 -1.26 4.82
C LYS A 104 15.74 -0.68 3.47
N LYS A 105 15.12 -1.51 2.62
CA LYS A 105 14.58 -1.06 1.33
C LYS A 105 13.12 -0.61 1.43
N THR A 106 12.47 -0.92 2.55
CA THR A 106 11.08 -0.59 2.86
C THR A 106 10.99 0.71 3.67
N ASN A 107 11.93 0.90 4.62
CA ASN A 107 12.04 2.11 5.45
C ASN A 107 13.08 3.10 4.94
#